data_AF-A0A2V8FUB9-F1
#
_entry.id   AF-A0A2V8FUB9-F1
#
_cell.length_a   1.000
_cell.length_b   1.000
_cell.length_c   1.000
_cell.angle_alpha   90.00
_cell.angle_beta   90.00
_cell.angle_gamma   90.00
#
_symmetry.space_group_name_H-M   'P 1'
#
loop_
_entity.id
_entity.type
_entity.pdbx_description
1 polymer ?
#
loop_
_entity_poly.entity_id
_entity_poly.type
_entity_poly.pdbx_seq_one_letter_code
_entity_poly.pdbx_strand_id
1 'polypeptide(L)'
;MLTTQGDWPTLTRDSWPDTYATLHMWTQVVGKVCLALTPLVNHFWNVTLPSAAEAFWRVLLAIRPVFDRFRSDFVGKCSPVHFFWGSFDLAVTRFSGRRAPARPDADRITREAYSHEEISHGFWPGGGAVTEAAFYAFAAPEPEGLKTASVKPSAAYYHPDLPEFILPYEAVRSAASPTAELEAFLQSTYDAAADLASWNRSDLERRTTRST
;
A
#
# COMPACT_ATOMS: atom_id res chain seq x y z
N MET A 1 -38.61 -6.77 -12.67
CA MET A 1 -38.02 -5.93 -13.74
C MET A 1 -37.33 -4.76 -13.06
N LEU A 2 -35.99 -4.82 -12.93
CA LEU A 2 -35.17 -3.72 -12.42
C LEU A 2 -34.59 -3.00 -13.64
N THR A 3 -35.06 -1.78 -13.89
CA THR A 3 -34.37 -0.82 -14.74
C THR A 3 -33.22 -0.21 -13.93
N THR A 4 -31.99 -0.64 -14.15
CA THR A 4 -30.81 0.14 -13.74
C THR A 4 -30.23 0.77 -15.00
N GLN A 5 -30.66 2.01 -15.21
CA GLN A 5 -30.13 2.92 -16.22
C GLN A 5 -28.63 3.13 -15.94
N GLY A 6 -27.81 3.00 -16.99
CA GLY A 6 -26.37 3.17 -16.93
C GLY A 6 -25.98 4.63 -16.73
N ASP A 7 -25.84 5.05 -15.48
CA ASP A 7 -25.36 6.38 -15.16
C ASP A 7 -23.84 6.41 -15.26
N TRP A 8 -23.35 6.98 -16.36
CA TRP A 8 -21.94 7.32 -16.53
C TRP A 8 -21.52 8.31 -15.43
N PRO A 9 -20.37 8.11 -14.78
CA PRO A 9 -19.92 9.02 -13.72
C PRO A 9 -19.69 10.42 -14.30
N THR A 10 -20.17 11.44 -13.59
CA THR A 10 -19.93 12.83 -13.96
C THR A 10 -18.46 13.17 -13.73
N LEU A 11 -17.75 13.59 -14.77
CA LEU A 11 -16.37 14.09 -14.70
C LEU A 11 -16.33 15.53 -15.24
N THR A 12 -16.47 16.51 -14.36
CA THR A 12 -16.34 17.93 -14.70
C THR A 12 -14.89 18.38 -14.55
N ARG A 13 -14.32 19.09 -15.52
CA ARG A 13 -12.96 19.67 -15.37
C ARG A 13 -12.87 20.61 -14.15
N ASP A 14 -13.97 21.29 -13.86
CA ASP A 14 -14.03 22.32 -12.81
C ASP A 14 -13.91 21.74 -11.39
N SER A 15 -14.13 20.44 -11.20
CA SER A 15 -13.97 19.80 -9.88
C SER A 15 -12.52 19.53 -9.50
N TRP A 16 -11.56 19.71 -10.41
CA TRP A 16 -10.16 19.33 -10.23
C TRP A 16 -9.17 20.01 -11.19
N PRO A 17 -9.24 21.33 -11.45
CA PRO A 17 -8.46 21.99 -12.51
C PRO A 17 -6.94 21.86 -12.33
N ASP A 18 -6.45 22.04 -11.11
CA ASP A 18 -5.01 21.96 -10.81
C ASP A 18 -4.48 20.52 -10.84
N THR A 19 -5.28 19.58 -10.33
CA THR A 19 -4.98 18.15 -10.41
C THR A 19 -4.94 17.69 -11.87
N TYR A 20 -5.91 18.10 -12.68
CA TYR A 20 -5.93 17.82 -14.12
C TYR A 20 -4.71 18.42 -14.82
N ALA A 21 -4.41 19.70 -14.60
CA ALA A 21 -3.27 20.38 -15.23
C ALA A 21 -1.95 19.66 -14.89
N THR A 22 -1.76 19.27 -13.63
CA THR A 22 -0.58 18.56 -13.17
C THR A 22 -0.49 17.17 -13.79
N LEU A 23 -1.55 16.35 -13.69
CA LEU A 23 -1.58 15.01 -14.26
C LEU A 23 -1.37 15.03 -15.77
N HIS A 24 -2.03 15.96 -16.47
CA HIS A 24 -1.88 16.13 -17.91
C HIS A 24 -0.45 16.53 -18.30
N MET A 25 0.18 17.43 -17.54
CA MET A 25 1.58 17.79 -17.78
C MET A 25 2.50 16.58 -17.58
N TRP A 26 2.32 15.79 -16.52
CA TRP A 26 3.10 14.58 -16.28
C TRP A 26 2.93 13.54 -17.40
N THR A 27 1.69 13.28 -17.84
CA THR A 27 1.46 12.33 -18.94
C THR A 27 2.02 12.84 -20.27
N GLN A 28 2.02 14.15 -20.51
CA GLN A 28 2.72 14.75 -21.66
C GLN A 28 4.24 14.57 -21.58
N VAL A 29 4.85 14.68 -20.40
CA VAL A 29 6.28 14.42 -20.21
C VAL A 29 6.58 12.95 -20.56
N VAL A 30 5.81 12.01 -20.01
CA VAL A 30 5.96 10.57 -20.32
C VAL A 30 5.81 10.33 -21.83
N GLY A 31 4.77 10.90 -22.45
CA GLY A 31 4.54 10.72 -23.89
C GLY A 31 5.67 11.27 -24.77
N LYS A 32 6.22 12.44 -24.41
CA LYS A 32 7.37 13.03 -25.13
C LYS A 32 8.64 12.19 -24.97
N VAL A 33 8.87 11.62 -23.79
CA VAL A 33 9.98 10.69 -23.56
C VAL A 33 9.82 9.43 -24.41
N CYS A 34 8.63 8.82 -24.44
CA CYS A 34 8.34 7.67 -25.31
C CYS A 34 8.58 8.01 -26.79
N LEU A 35 8.09 9.16 -27.26
CA LEU A 35 8.28 9.61 -28.65
C LEU A 35 9.75 9.76 -29.03
N ALA A 36 10.59 10.24 -28.10
CA ALA A 36 12.02 10.45 -28.33
C ALA A 36 12.85 9.16 -28.28
N LEU A 37 12.42 8.15 -27.49
CA LEU A 37 13.22 6.96 -27.17
C LEU A 37 12.77 5.68 -27.86
N THR A 38 11.72 5.73 -28.68
CA THR A 38 11.17 4.54 -29.36
C THR A 38 11.05 4.76 -30.87
N PRO A 39 11.11 3.70 -31.70
CA PRO A 39 10.87 3.83 -33.12
C PRO A 39 9.50 4.45 -33.41
N LEU A 40 9.44 5.31 -34.42
CA LEU A 40 8.18 5.88 -34.88
C LEU A 40 7.32 4.78 -35.48
N VAL A 41 6.09 4.67 -35.00
CA VAL A 41 5.07 3.77 -35.55
C VAL A 41 3.86 4.59 -35.98
N ASN A 42 3.06 4.03 -36.90
CA ASN A 42 1.91 4.72 -37.46
C ASN A 42 1.03 5.32 -36.38
N HIS A 43 0.65 6.58 -36.58
CA HIS A 43 -0.24 7.32 -35.69
C HIS A 43 0.27 7.42 -34.24
N PHE A 44 1.60 7.45 -34.04
CA PHE A 44 2.25 7.60 -32.74
C PHE A 44 1.86 6.52 -31.73
N TRP A 45 1.51 5.30 -32.19
CA TRP A 45 1.13 4.19 -31.30
C TRP A 45 2.23 3.80 -30.29
N ASN A 46 3.48 4.23 -30.49
CA ASN A 46 4.57 4.07 -29.55
C ASN A 46 4.47 4.97 -28.30
N VAL A 47 3.53 5.94 -28.31
CA VAL A 47 3.33 6.93 -27.25
C VAL A 47 2.10 6.60 -26.38
N THR A 48 1.40 5.50 -26.66
CA THR A 48 0.26 5.05 -25.83
C THR A 48 0.74 4.53 -24.47
N LEU A 49 -0.17 4.46 -23.50
CA LEU A 49 0.12 3.86 -22.19
C LEU A 49 0.69 2.43 -22.38
N PRO A 50 1.92 2.14 -21.92
CA PRO A 50 2.50 0.80 -22.07
C PRO A 50 1.69 -0.23 -21.29
N SER A 51 1.59 -1.45 -21.81
CA SER A 51 0.88 -2.57 -21.16
C SER A 51 1.36 -2.84 -19.73
N ALA A 52 2.65 -2.62 -19.44
CA ALA A 52 3.21 -2.72 -18.10
C ALA A 52 2.65 -1.67 -17.13
N ALA A 53 2.45 -0.42 -17.59
CA ALA A 53 1.86 0.64 -16.78
C ALA A 53 0.36 0.39 -16.53
N GLU A 54 -0.34 -0.14 -17.53
CA GLU A 54 -1.74 -0.58 -17.36
C GLU A 54 -1.84 -1.76 -16.37
N ALA A 55 -0.95 -2.74 -16.48
CA ALA A 55 -0.90 -3.87 -15.56
C ALA A 55 -0.64 -3.39 -14.12
N PHE A 56 0.33 -2.51 -13.90
CA PHE A 56 0.60 -1.92 -12.60
C PHE A 56 -0.63 -1.18 -12.04
N TRP A 57 -1.28 -0.35 -12.86
CA TRP A 57 -2.51 0.33 -12.45
C TRP A 57 -3.62 -0.65 -12.03
N ARG A 58 -3.83 -1.72 -12.80
CA ARG A 58 -4.80 -2.78 -12.47
C ARG A 58 -4.44 -3.49 -11.15
N VAL A 59 -3.16 -3.69 -10.87
CA VAL A 59 -2.69 -4.25 -9.59
C VAL A 59 -3.03 -3.31 -8.44
N LEU A 60 -2.75 -2.01 -8.56
CA LEU A 60 -3.11 -1.02 -7.53
C LEU A 60 -4.63 -1.00 -7.26
N LEU A 61 -5.45 -1.06 -8.32
CA LEU A 61 -6.90 -1.15 -8.22
C LEU A 61 -7.38 -2.44 -7.54
N ALA A 62 -6.69 -3.56 -7.74
CA ALA A 62 -7.02 -4.83 -7.10
C ALA A 62 -6.65 -4.85 -5.61
N ILE A 63 -5.54 -4.20 -5.23
CA ILE A 63 -5.05 -4.14 -3.84
C ILE A 63 -5.90 -3.18 -2.99
N ARG A 64 -6.30 -2.04 -3.55
CA ARG A 64 -6.94 -0.94 -2.80
C ARG A 64 -8.17 -1.37 -1.97
N PRO A 65 -9.13 -2.17 -2.47
CA PRO A 65 -10.26 -2.63 -1.67
C PRO A 65 -9.85 -3.48 -0.46
N VAL A 66 -8.77 -4.26 -0.58
CA VAL A 66 -8.25 -5.09 0.52
C VAL A 66 -7.67 -4.20 1.62
N PHE A 67 -6.87 -3.19 1.23
CA PHE A 67 -6.33 -2.22 2.18
C PHE A 67 -7.42 -1.34 2.81
N ASP A 68 -8.45 -0.96 2.04
CA ASP A 68 -9.61 -0.22 2.54
C ASP A 68 -10.41 -1.04 3.56
N ARG A 69 -10.62 -2.35 3.32
CA ARG A 69 -11.24 -3.25 4.30
C ARG A 69 -10.39 -3.35 5.56
N PHE A 70 -9.10 -3.64 5.40
CA PHE A 70 -8.14 -3.74 6.50
C PHE A 70 -8.16 -2.47 7.37
N ARG A 71 -8.00 -1.27 6.79
CA ARG A 71 -8.06 -0.04 7.62
C ARG A 71 -9.42 0.17 8.28
N SER A 72 -10.50 -0.28 7.67
CA SER A 72 -11.83 -0.02 8.20
C SER A 72 -12.07 -0.72 9.53
N ASP A 73 -11.54 -1.93 9.73
CA ASP A 73 -11.71 -2.68 10.99
C ASP A 73 -10.98 -2.04 12.19
N PHE A 74 -10.13 -1.05 11.92
CA PHE A 74 -9.41 -0.26 12.92
C PHE A 74 -10.15 1.06 13.18
N VAL A 75 -10.47 1.34 14.44
CA VAL A 75 -11.14 2.58 14.89
C VAL A 75 -10.16 3.64 15.40
N GLY A 76 -8.91 3.27 15.67
CA GLY A 76 -7.85 4.22 16.00
C GLY A 76 -7.43 5.09 14.82
N LYS A 77 -6.43 5.97 15.03
CA LYS A 77 -5.88 6.78 13.95
C LYS A 77 -5.25 5.87 12.89
N CYS A 78 -5.66 6.03 11.65
CA CYS A 78 -5.16 5.26 10.51
C CYS A 78 -5.12 6.15 9.26
N SER A 79 -4.10 5.99 8.43
CA SER A 79 -4.01 6.73 7.16
C SER A 79 -5.09 6.27 6.16
N PRO A 80 -5.47 7.12 5.19
CA PRO A 80 -6.07 6.64 3.96
C PRO A 80 -5.10 5.74 3.21
N VAL A 81 -5.61 4.85 2.36
CA VAL A 81 -4.76 4.17 1.37
C VAL A 81 -4.21 5.23 0.40
N HIS A 82 -2.89 5.44 0.42
CA HIS A 82 -2.24 6.48 -0.38
C HIS A 82 -1.04 5.94 -1.15
N PHE A 83 -0.72 6.60 -2.25
CA PHE A 83 0.43 6.29 -3.09
C PHE A 83 1.55 7.31 -2.83
N PHE A 84 2.72 6.82 -2.44
CA PHE A 84 3.90 7.66 -2.24
C PHE A 84 4.64 7.87 -3.56
N TRP A 85 4.69 9.12 -4.02
CA TRP A 85 5.35 9.46 -5.28
C TRP A 85 6.88 9.26 -5.26
N GLY A 86 7.51 9.40 -4.09
CA GLY A 86 8.96 9.30 -3.95
C GLY A 86 9.49 7.87 -3.93
N SER A 87 8.81 6.98 -3.19
CA SER A 87 9.16 5.57 -3.04
C SER A 87 8.40 4.65 -4.01
N PHE A 88 7.38 5.19 -4.69
CA PHE A 88 6.60 4.51 -5.74
C PHE A 88 5.83 3.28 -5.24
N ASP A 89 5.22 3.41 -4.07
CA ASP A 89 4.49 2.35 -3.37
C ASP A 89 3.11 2.82 -2.90
N LEU A 90 2.22 1.84 -2.67
CA LEU A 90 0.94 2.03 -2.02
C LEU A 90 1.07 1.69 -0.55
N ALA A 91 0.53 2.50 0.36
CA ALA A 91 0.64 2.26 1.79
C ALA A 91 -0.66 2.54 2.56
N VAL A 92 -0.78 1.86 3.70
CA VAL A 92 -1.76 2.10 4.75
C VAL A 92 -1.11 1.86 6.12
N THR A 93 -1.37 2.74 7.07
CA THR A 93 -0.61 2.80 8.33
C THR A 93 -1.57 2.96 9.50
N ARG A 94 -1.44 2.09 10.51
CA ARG A 94 -2.20 2.13 11.77
C ARG A 94 -1.31 2.66 12.87
N PHE A 95 -1.88 3.48 13.74
CA PHE A 95 -1.16 4.11 14.85
C PHE A 95 -1.69 3.63 16.19
N SER A 96 -0.80 3.37 17.15
CA SER A 96 -1.19 2.93 18.50
C SER A 96 -1.85 4.04 19.33
N GLY A 97 -1.62 5.30 18.93
CA GLY A 97 -1.98 6.50 19.68
C GLY A 97 -0.87 6.98 20.64
N ARG A 98 0.17 6.18 20.88
CA ARG A 98 1.33 6.57 21.69
C ARG A 98 2.40 7.26 20.85
N ARG A 99 3.22 8.10 21.49
CA ARG A 99 4.44 8.65 20.87
C ARG A 99 5.51 7.57 20.79
N ALA A 100 6.23 7.54 19.68
CA ALA A 100 7.43 6.72 19.55
C ALA A 100 8.61 7.35 20.32
N PRO A 101 9.63 6.56 20.71
CA PRO A 101 10.88 7.09 21.24
C PRO A 101 11.50 8.13 20.29
N ALA A 102 12.12 9.16 20.86
CA ALA A 102 12.78 10.19 20.07
C ALA A 102 13.94 9.60 19.24
N ARG A 103 14.08 10.06 18.00
CA ARG A 103 15.17 9.70 17.08
C ARG A 103 16.07 10.93 16.87
N PRO A 104 16.95 11.30 17.83
CA PRO A 104 17.69 12.57 17.79
C PRO A 104 18.59 12.68 16.56
N ASP A 105 19.16 11.56 16.12
CA ASP A 105 20.10 11.51 14.98
C ASP A 105 19.40 11.42 13.62
N ALA A 106 18.07 11.21 13.59
CA ALA A 106 17.31 11.21 12.35
C ALA A 106 17.08 12.63 11.86
N ASP A 107 16.96 12.84 10.55
CA ASP A 107 16.63 14.15 9.99
C ASP A 107 15.20 14.60 10.36
N ARG A 108 14.88 15.87 10.10
CA ARG A 108 13.58 16.45 10.48
C ARG A 108 12.38 15.70 9.87
N ILE A 109 12.49 15.22 8.63
CA ILE A 109 11.41 14.53 7.94
C ILE A 109 11.19 13.16 8.60
N THR A 110 12.27 12.41 8.80
CA THR A 110 12.20 11.10 9.47
C THR A 110 11.68 11.19 10.90
N ARG A 111 12.09 12.21 11.67
CA ARG A 111 11.56 12.43 13.04
C ARG A 111 10.06 12.71 13.07
N GLU A 112 9.56 13.46 12.09
CA GLU A 112 8.13 13.77 12.01
C GLU A 112 7.33 12.55 11.56
N ALA A 113 7.80 11.87 10.50
CA ALA A 113 7.17 10.67 9.95
C ALA A 113 7.01 9.57 11.01
N TYR A 114 8.07 9.31 11.80
CA TYR A 114 8.08 8.29 12.85
C TYR A 114 7.91 8.87 14.26
N SER A 115 7.12 9.93 14.41
CA SER A 115 6.87 10.60 15.70
C SER A 115 5.92 9.83 16.62
N HIS A 116 5.17 8.88 16.08
CA HIS A 116 4.19 8.04 16.80
C HIS A 116 4.48 6.58 16.52
N GLU A 117 4.06 5.71 17.45
CA GLU A 117 4.17 4.28 17.22
C GLU A 117 3.18 3.85 16.13
N GLU A 118 3.69 3.11 15.16
CA GLU A 118 2.92 2.71 13.99
C GLU A 118 3.30 1.31 13.49
N ILE A 119 2.38 0.75 12.70
CA ILE A 119 2.67 -0.33 11.77
C ILE A 119 2.14 0.07 10.41
N SER A 120 3.03 0.00 9.42
CA SER A 120 2.73 0.33 8.03
C SER A 120 2.75 -0.93 7.19
N HIS A 121 1.78 -1.00 6.28
CA HIS A 121 1.65 -2.05 5.28
C HIS A 121 1.63 -1.41 3.90
N GLY A 122 2.25 -2.06 2.92
CA GLY A 122 2.20 -1.53 1.57
C GLY A 122 2.54 -2.52 0.47
N PHE A 123 2.68 -1.98 -0.74
CA PHE A 123 3.03 -2.69 -1.96
C PHE A 123 3.90 -1.82 -2.87
N TRP A 124 5.02 -2.38 -3.35
CA TRP A 124 5.86 -1.76 -4.39
C TRP A 124 6.16 -2.77 -5.52
N PRO A 125 6.46 -2.31 -6.75
CA PRO A 125 6.66 -3.18 -7.91
C PRO A 125 8.05 -3.87 -7.98
N GLY A 126 8.83 -3.79 -6.91
CA GLY A 126 10.24 -4.22 -6.82
C GLY A 126 11.25 -3.05 -6.84
N GLY A 127 12.41 -3.26 -6.23
CA GLY A 127 13.52 -2.30 -6.17
C GLY A 127 14.43 -2.49 -4.95
N GLY A 128 15.68 -2.07 -5.04
CA GLY A 128 16.63 -2.16 -3.92
C GLY A 128 16.92 -3.61 -3.51
N ALA A 129 16.71 -3.93 -2.23
CA ALA A 129 16.99 -5.25 -1.66
C ALA A 129 16.00 -6.34 -2.08
N VAL A 130 14.75 -5.96 -2.38
CA VAL A 130 13.70 -6.88 -2.85
C VAL A 130 13.35 -6.52 -4.29
N THR A 131 13.93 -7.26 -5.23
CA THR A 131 13.85 -6.91 -6.67
C THR A 131 12.49 -7.22 -7.29
N GLU A 132 11.76 -8.18 -6.75
CA GLU A 132 10.41 -8.54 -7.17
C GLU A 132 9.33 -7.63 -6.56
N ALA A 133 8.16 -7.59 -7.20
CA ALA A 133 6.99 -6.96 -6.61
C ALA A 133 6.60 -7.67 -5.31
N ALA A 134 6.32 -6.89 -4.27
CA ALA A 134 6.07 -7.43 -2.95
C ALA A 134 5.13 -6.55 -2.14
N PHE A 135 4.40 -7.21 -1.24
CA PHE A 135 3.78 -6.56 -0.11
C PHE A 135 4.76 -6.53 1.06
N TYR A 136 4.66 -5.49 1.88
CA TYR A 136 5.53 -5.33 3.03
C TYR A 136 4.77 -4.95 4.29
N ALA A 137 5.38 -5.20 5.45
CA ALA A 137 4.89 -4.72 6.74
C ALA A 137 6.05 -4.44 7.71
N PHE A 138 6.08 -3.26 8.32
CA PHE A 138 7.04 -2.93 9.38
C PHE A 138 6.39 -2.15 10.51
N ALA A 139 6.93 -2.28 11.71
CA ALA A 139 6.54 -1.49 12.87
C ALA A 139 7.65 -0.50 13.25
N ALA A 140 7.25 0.70 13.67
CA ALA A 140 8.16 1.74 14.13
C ALA A 140 7.67 2.31 15.47
N PRO A 141 8.43 2.17 16.57
CA PRO A 141 9.63 1.35 16.70
C PRO A 141 9.30 -0.14 16.51
N GLU A 142 10.30 -0.92 16.12
CA GLU A 142 10.15 -2.36 16.03
C GLU A 142 10.06 -2.97 17.44
N PRO A 143 8.96 -3.68 17.78
CA PRO A 143 8.86 -4.36 19.07
C PRO A 143 9.76 -5.59 19.12
N GLU A 144 10.26 -5.90 20.32
CA GLU A 144 11.09 -7.07 20.56
C GLU A 144 10.38 -8.36 20.14
N GLY A 145 11.09 -9.25 19.45
CA GLY A 145 10.56 -10.52 18.96
C GLY A 145 9.83 -10.45 17.61
N LEU A 146 9.60 -9.26 17.05
CA LEU A 146 8.85 -9.13 15.78
C LEU A 146 9.52 -9.88 14.63
N LYS A 147 10.85 -9.79 14.51
CA LYS A 147 11.62 -10.44 13.44
C LYS A 147 11.43 -11.94 13.34
N THR A 148 11.07 -12.58 14.45
CA THR A 148 10.89 -14.03 14.58
C THR A 148 9.43 -14.43 14.72
N ALA A 149 8.50 -13.47 14.67
CA ALA A 149 7.08 -13.75 14.81
C ALA A 149 6.59 -14.62 13.65
N SER A 150 5.76 -15.61 13.96
CA SER A 150 5.10 -16.43 12.95
C SER A 150 3.96 -15.63 12.33
N VAL A 151 4.12 -15.29 11.05
CA VAL A 151 3.11 -14.57 10.26
C VAL A 151 2.52 -15.48 9.20
N LYS A 152 1.39 -15.07 8.64
CA LYS A 152 0.72 -15.72 7.52
C LYS A 152 0.80 -14.83 6.28
N PRO A 153 0.62 -15.39 5.09
CA PRO A 153 0.68 -16.82 4.78
C PRO A 153 2.11 -17.36 4.97
N SER A 154 2.32 -18.66 4.80
CA SER A 154 3.67 -19.27 4.93
C SER A 154 4.67 -18.78 3.89
N ALA A 155 4.21 -18.12 2.83
CA ALA A 155 5.06 -17.46 1.84
C ALA A 155 5.63 -16.12 2.35
N ALA A 156 5.07 -15.55 3.42
CA ALA A 156 5.61 -14.36 4.04
C ALA A 156 6.85 -14.68 4.88
N TYR A 157 7.84 -13.80 4.84
CA TYR A 157 9.09 -13.95 5.58
C TYR A 157 9.59 -12.58 6.08
N TYR A 158 10.46 -12.57 7.09
CA TYR A 158 11.13 -11.34 7.53
C TYR A 158 12.45 -11.20 6.79
N HIS A 159 12.71 -10.05 6.16
CA HIS A 159 13.90 -9.86 5.33
C HIS A 159 15.16 -9.64 6.20
N PRO A 160 16.32 -10.26 5.88
CA PRO A 160 17.50 -10.20 6.74
C PRO A 160 18.13 -8.81 6.83
N ASP A 161 18.15 -8.08 5.70
CA ASP A 161 18.86 -6.79 5.58
C ASP A 161 17.91 -5.58 5.51
N LEU A 162 16.61 -5.82 5.58
CA LEU A 162 15.56 -4.82 5.46
C LEU A 162 14.57 -5.11 6.60
N PRO A 163 14.39 -4.20 7.57
CA PRO A 163 13.71 -4.51 8.82
C PRO A 163 12.18 -4.56 8.68
N GLU A 164 11.69 -5.43 7.80
CA GLU A 164 10.29 -5.59 7.48
C GLU A 164 9.95 -7.01 7.02
N PHE A 165 8.68 -7.37 7.19
CA PHE A 165 8.12 -8.55 6.57
C PHE A 165 7.86 -8.32 5.10
N ILE A 166 8.11 -9.33 4.29
CA ILE A 166 7.90 -9.37 2.85
C ILE A 166 6.96 -10.53 2.51
N LEU A 167 5.96 -10.25 1.67
CA LEU A 167 5.14 -11.25 1.00
C LEU A 167 5.23 -11.04 -0.51
N PRO A 168 5.85 -11.98 -1.26
CA PRO A 168 5.97 -11.86 -2.70
C PRO A 168 4.60 -11.71 -3.38
N TYR A 169 4.48 -10.74 -4.28
CA TYR A 169 3.24 -10.51 -5.03
C TYR A 169 2.81 -11.75 -5.82
N GLU A 170 3.78 -12.50 -6.37
CA GLU A 170 3.48 -13.73 -7.12
C GLU A 170 2.82 -14.81 -6.25
N ALA A 171 3.18 -14.90 -4.97
CA ALA A 171 2.53 -15.83 -4.04
C ALA A 171 1.05 -15.47 -3.85
N VAL A 172 0.74 -14.18 -3.71
CA VAL A 172 -0.64 -13.68 -3.61
C VAL A 172 -1.39 -13.88 -4.92
N ARG A 173 -0.78 -13.52 -6.05
CA ARG A 173 -1.40 -13.60 -7.39
C ARG A 173 -1.75 -15.04 -7.78
N SER A 174 -0.93 -16.01 -7.38
CA SER A 174 -1.11 -17.43 -7.69
C SER A 174 -1.95 -18.20 -6.66
N ALA A 175 -2.33 -17.57 -5.55
CA ALA A 175 -3.18 -18.17 -4.53
C ALA A 175 -4.60 -18.45 -5.03
N ALA A 176 -5.26 -19.44 -4.44
CA ALA A 176 -6.67 -19.74 -4.73
C ALA A 176 -7.61 -18.57 -4.42
N SER A 177 -7.24 -17.74 -3.44
CA SER A 177 -7.93 -16.49 -3.11
C SER A 177 -6.90 -15.40 -2.79
N PRO A 178 -6.49 -14.58 -3.79
CA PRO A 178 -5.51 -13.52 -3.59
C PRO A 178 -5.90 -12.53 -2.49
N THR A 179 -7.20 -12.21 -2.39
CA THR A 179 -7.74 -11.34 -1.34
C THR A 179 -7.54 -11.93 0.05
N ALA A 180 -7.87 -13.21 0.25
CA ALA A 180 -7.71 -13.85 1.56
C ALA A 180 -6.24 -14.00 1.94
N GLU A 181 -5.37 -14.28 0.97
CA GLU A 181 -3.93 -14.40 1.15
C GLU A 181 -3.32 -13.08 1.65
N LEU A 182 -3.67 -11.97 0.98
CA LEU A 182 -3.22 -10.65 1.38
C LEU A 182 -3.78 -10.23 2.74
N GLU A 183 -5.04 -10.56 3.05
CA GLU A 183 -5.62 -10.25 4.36
C GLU A 183 -4.99 -11.02 5.50
N ALA A 184 -4.63 -12.28 5.26
CA ALA A 184 -3.89 -13.06 6.24
C ALA A 184 -2.54 -12.40 6.55
N PHE A 185 -1.88 -11.82 5.56
CA PHE A 185 -0.65 -11.06 5.75
C PHE A 185 -0.84 -9.78 6.53
N LEU A 186 -1.76 -8.92 6.08
CA LEU A 186 -2.04 -7.65 6.75
C LEU A 186 -2.43 -7.88 8.22
N GLN A 187 -3.31 -8.83 8.48
CA GLN A 187 -3.81 -9.08 9.82
C GLN A 187 -2.76 -9.77 10.71
N SER A 188 -2.07 -10.81 10.23
CA SER A 188 -1.11 -11.53 11.09
C SER A 188 0.12 -10.71 11.46
N THR A 189 0.62 -9.87 10.55
CA THR A 189 1.72 -8.94 10.85
C THR A 189 1.28 -7.82 11.80
N TYR A 190 0.04 -7.34 11.65
CA TYR A 190 -0.57 -6.41 12.60
C TYR A 190 -0.74 -7.02 13.98
N ASP A 191 -1.31 -8.22 14.08
CA ASP A 191 -1.51 -8.93 15.34
C ASP A 191 -0.16 -9.10 16.07
N ALA A 192 0.85 -9.60 15.35
CA ALA A 192 2.19 -9.79 15.90
C ALA A 192 2.79 -8.48 16.45
N ALA A 193 2.76 -7.40 15.66
CA ALA A 193 3.33 -6.13 16.10
C ALA A 193 2.53 -5.50 17.26
N ALA A 194 1.21 -5.48 17.17
CA ALA A 194 0.35 -4.88 18.18
C ALA A 194 0.44 -5.62 19.53
N ASP A 195 0.50 -6.96 19.50
CA ASP A 195 0.63 -7.78 20.71
C ASP A 195 2.02 -7.61 21.35
N LEU A 196 3.09 -7.72 20.56
CA LEU A 196 4.47 -7.57 21.06
C LEU A 196 4.73 -6.15 21.58
N ALA A 197 4.14 -5.13 20.96
CA ALA A 197 4.22 -3.75 21.42
C ALA A 197 3.19 -3.39 22.51
N SER A 198 2.37 -4.35 22.96
CA SER A 198 1.34 -4.14 23.99
C SER A 198 0.41 -2.95 23.67
N TRP A 199 -0.10 -2.89 22.44
CA TRP A 199 -1.09 -1.89 22.06
C TRP A 199 -2.43 -2.15 22.77
N ASN A 200 -3.19 -1.11 23.10
CA ASN A 200 -4.54 -1.28 23.63
C ASN A 200 -5.52 -1.62 22.50
N ARG A 201 -5.46 -2.86 22.03
CA ARG A 201 -6.25 -3.35 20.88
C ARG A 201 -7.76 -3.16 21.07
N SER A 202 -8.25 -3.25 22.31
CA SER A 202 -9.68 -3.06 22.62
C SER A 202 -10.21 -1.65 22.32
N ASP A 203 -9.34 -0.63 22.33
CA ASP A 203 -9.66 0.75 21.97
C ASP A 203 -9.38 1.06 20.49
N LEU A 204 -8.66 0.18 19.80
CA LEU A 204 -8.17 0.39 18.44
C LEU A 204 -8.93 -0.41 17.39
N GLU A 205 -9.63 -1.47 17.79
CA GLU A 205 -10.34 -2.39 16.88
C GLU A 205 -11.85 -2.30 17.05
N ARG A 206 -12.59 -2.50 15.95
CA ARG A 206 -14.05 -2.67 16.03
C ARG A 206 -14.37 -3.95 16.80
N ARG A 207 -15.26 -3.84 17.79
CA ARG A 207 -15.88 -5.01 18.42
C ARG A 207 -16.67 -5.76 17.37
N THR A 208 -16.17 -6.91 16.94
CA THR A 208 -16.93 -7.82 16.07
C THR A 208 -18.00 -8.48 16.93
N THR A 209 -19.22 -7.93 16.93
CA THR A 209 -20.40 -8.70 17.33
C THR A 209 -20.64 -9.74 16.24
N ARG A 210 -19.92 -10.86 16.28
CA ARG A 210 -20.39 -12.07 15.58
C ARG A 210 -21.62 -12.54 16.34
N SER A 211 -22.81 -12.19 15.85
CA SER A 211 -24.02 -12.92 16.22
C SER A 211 -23.75 -14.41 15.99
N THR A 212 -23.75 -15.15 17.09
CA THR A 212 -23.86 -16.61 17.15
C THR A 212 -24.99 -17.13 16.29
#